data_AF-A0A075FMV7-F1
#
_entry.id   AF-A0A075FMV7-F1
#
_cell.length_a   1.000
_cell.length_b   1.000
_cell.length_c   1.000
_cell.angle_alpha   90.00
_cell.angle_beta   90.00
_cell.angle_gamma   90.00
#
_symmetry.space_group_name_H-M   'P 1'
#
loop_
_entity.id
_entity.type
_entity.pdbx_description
1 polymer ?
#
loop_
_entity_poly.entity_id
_entity_poly.type
_entity_poly.pdbx_seq_one_letter_code
_entity_poly.pdbx_strand_id
1 'polypeptide(L)'
;MESIYYSDSMEKAIKKIYKLLKPGGEFFCGTDFYTENKDTVKWANMMKIQMHLHSKKEWKEFFKNAGFSVQTKQIKDLKGNEKWKREMGTLFIIGTKPLK
;
A
#
# COMPACT_ATOMS: atom_id res chain seq x y z
N MET A 1 -11.01 3.45 -1.13
CA MET A 1 -10.56 4.77 -0.65
C MET A 1 -9.14 4.60 -0.16
N GLU A 2 -8.17 5.14 -0.91
CA GLU A 2 -6.77 5.14 -0.53
C GLU A 2 -6.53 6.21 0.54
N SER A 3 -6.04 5.84 1.72
CA SER A 3 -5.90 6.78 2.83
C SER A 3 -4.65 6.60 3.67
N ILE A 4 -4.06 5.40 3.66
CA ILE A 4 -3.03 5.06 4.64
C ILE A 4 -1.69 5.76 4.36
N TYR A 5 -1.40 6.15 3.11
CA TYR A 5 -0.20 6.92 2.76
C TYR A 5 -0.28 8.42 3.12
N TYR A 6 -1.42 8.89 3.65
CA TYR A 6 -1.55 10.20 4.30
C TYR A 6 -1.32 10.13 5.82
N SER A 7 -1.14 8.95 6.40
CA SER A 7 -0.85 8.81 7.83
C SER A 7 0.49 9.46 8.16
N ASP A 8 0.56 10.22 9.26
CA ASP A 8 1.79 10.82 9.78
C ASP A 8 2.92 9.80 9.96
N SER A 9 2.56 8.53 10.18
CA SER A 9 3.51 7.42 10.22
C SER A 9 2.85 6.13 9.72
N MET A 10 3.42 5.58 8.64
CA MET A 10 2.99 4.31 8.05
C MET A 10 3.13 3.15 9.03
N GLU A 11 4.26 3.08 9.70
CA GLU A 11 4.58 2.00 10.64
C GLU A 11 3.62 1.98 11.85
N LYS A 12 3.32 3.16 12.42
CA LYS A 12 2.36 3.28 13.53
C LYS A 12 0.95 2.88 13.09
N ALA A 13 0.52 3.28 11.90
CA ALA A 13 -0.80 2.94 11.37
C ALA A 13 -0.96 1.43 11.17
N ILE A 14 0.00 0.79 10.51
CA ILE A 14 -0.03 -0.66 10.24
C ILE A 14 0.04 -1.46 11.56
N LYS A 15 0.88 -1.04 12.52
CA LYS A 15 0.91 -1.66 13.86
C LYS A 15 -0.41 -1.53 14.61
N LYS A 16 -1.12 -0.40 14.49
CA LYS A 16 -2.44 -0.21 15.10
C LYS A 16 -3.48 -1.15 14.48
N ILE A 17 -3.47 -1.29 13.16
CA ILE A 17 -4.34 -2.23 12.42
C ILE A 17 -4.05 -3.67 12.85
N TYR A 18 -2.77 -4.06 12.94
CA TYR A 18 -2.38 -5.40 13.42
C TYR A 18 -2.94 -5.72 14.81
N LYS A 19 -2.93 -4.74 15.73
CA LYS A 19 -3.47 -4.91 17.08
C LYS A 19 -5.00 -5.09 17.08
N LEU A 20 -5.71 -4.40 16.19
CA LEU A 20 -7.18 -4.48 16.07
C LEU A 20 -7.66 -5.77 15.40
N LEU A 21 -6.86 -6.35 14.51
CA LEU A 21 -7.20 -7.60 13.82
C LEU A 21 -7.21 -8.80 14.77
N LYS A 22 -8.20 -9.67 14.61
CA LYS A 22 -8.21 -10.99 15.25
C LYS A 22 -7.16 -11.91 14.59
N PRO A 23 -6.63 -12.93 15.29
CA PRO A 23 -5.80 -13.96 14.67
C PRO A 23 -6.52 -14.58 13.46
N GLY A 24 -5.79 -14.81 12.36
CA GLY A 24 -6.35 -15.24 11.08
C GLY A 24 -7.01 -14.12 10.25
N GLY A 25 -7.16 -12.90 10.80
CA GLY A 25 -7.70 -11.77 10.08
C GLY A 25 -6.75 -11.23 9.00
N GLU A 26 -7.33 -10.68 7.94
CA GLU A 26 -6.59 -10.15 6.79
C GLU A 26 -6.77 -8.64 6.66
N PHE A 27 -5.70 -7.96 6.27
CA PHE A 27 -5.69 -6.55 5.93
C PHE A 27 -5.34 -6.37 4.45
N PHE A 28 -6.28 -5.84 3.68
CA PHE A 28 -6.10 -5.51 2.27
C PHE A 28 -5.80 -4.02 2.10
N CYS A 29 -4.63 -3.70 1.58
CA CYS A 29 -4.19 -2.33 1.34
C CYS A 29 -3.86 -2.15 -0.15
N GLY A 30 -4.69 -1.40 -0.87
CA GLY A 30 -4.43 -0.97 -2.25
C GLY A 30 -3.78 0.41 -2.28
N THR A 31 -2.70 0.56 -3.05
CA THR A 31 -2.08 1.86 -3.35
C THR A 31 -1.69 1.96 -4.82
N ASP A 32 -2.15 3.02 -5.47
CA ASP A 32 -1.76 3.46 -6.81
C ASP A 32 -0.46 4.29 -6.76
N PHE A 33 -0.13 4.80 -5.58
CA PHE A 33 0.99 5.70 -5.31
C PHE A 33 2.19 4.94 -4.72
N TYR A 34 3.18 4.64 -5.57
CA TYR A 34 4.44 3.98 -5.20
C TYR A 34 5.58 4.38 -6.15
N THR A 35 6.83 4.29 -5.69
CA THR A 35 8.01 4.87 -6.38
C THR A 35 8.18 4.45 -7.83
N GLU A 36 7.80 3.20 -8.16
CA GLU A 36 7.95 2.62 -9.48
C GLU A 36 6.89 3.14 -10.48
N ASN A 37 5.84 3.81 -10.02
CA ASN A 37 4.83 4.46 -10.85
C ASN A 37 5.16 5.95 -11.06
N LYS A 38 6.06 6.23 -12.03
CA LYS A 38 6.60 7.58 -12.31
C LYS A 38 5.53 8.64 -12.63
N ASP A 39 4.39 8.25 -13.19
CA ASP A 39 3.28 9.18 -13.48
C ASP A 39 2.62 9.68 -12.19
N THR A 40 2.50 8.81 -11.19
CA THR A 40 1.92 9.18 -9.89
C THR A 40 2.90 9.91 -8.98
N VAL A 41 4.22 9.75 -9.16
CA VAL A 41 5.23 10.55 -8.42
C VAL A 41 5.00 12.06 -8.60
N LYS A 42 4.55 12.47 -9.79
CA LYS A 42 4.20 13.88 -10.07
C LYS A 42 3.03 14.39 -9.22
N TRP A 43 2.18 13.50 -8.70
CA TRP A 43 1.05 13.88 -7.84
C TRP A 43 1.52 14.44 -6.50
N ALA A 44 2.61 13.94 -5.92
CA ALA A 44 3.17 14.52 -4.69
C ALA A 44 3.62 15.98 -4.87
N ASN A 45 4.07 16.35 -6.07
CA ASN A 45 4.46 17.74 -6.36
C ASN A 45 3.24 18.66 -6.57
N MET A 46 2.10 18.11 -7.02
CA MET A 46 0.86 18.87 -7.23
C MET A 46 0.01 18.97 -5.96
N MET A 47 0.00 17.92 -5.15
CA MET A 47 -0.73 17.83 -3.89
C MET A 47 0.14 18.43 -2.80
N LYS A 48 -0.20 19.61 -2.28
CA LYS A 48 0.48 20.26 -1.14
C LYS A 48 0.21 19.55 0.20
N ILE A 49 0.09 18.22 0.18
CA ILE A 49 -0.25 17.36 1.32
C ILE A 49 0.90 16.36 1.46
N GLN A 50 1.32 16.07 2.70
CA GLN A 50 2.35 15.08 2.96
C GLN A 50 1.88 13.70 2.48
N MET A 51 2.50 13.20 1.41
CA MET A 51 2.28 11.86 0.88
C MET A 51 3.54 11.03 1.07
N HIS A 52 3.42 9.90 1.76
CA HIS A 52 4.55 8.99 1.95
C HIS A 52 4.74 8.11 0.72
N LEU A 53 5.67 8.50 -0.16
CA LEU A 53 6.05 7.72 -1.33
C LEU A 53 6.99 6.59 -0.89
N HIS A 54 6.50 5.36 -0.98
CA HIS A 54 7.26 4.16 -0.64
C HIS A 54 7.31 3.18 -1.82
N SER A 55 8.41 2.46 -1.93
CA SER A 55 8.60 1.36 -2.87
C SER A 55 7.81 0.13 -2.47
N LYS A 56 7.59 -0.78 -3.42
CA LYS A 56 6.96 -2.09 -3.13
C LYS A 56 7.66 -2.86 -2.02
N LYS A 57 8.98 -2.70 -1.93
CA LYS A 57 9.81 -3.36 -0.91
C LYS A 57 9.56 -2.78 0.47
N GLU A 58 9.58 -1.46 0.61
CA GLU A 58 9.32 -0.78 1.89
C GLU A 58 7.90 -1.08 2.39
N TRP A 59 6.90 -1.08 1.51
CA TRP A 59 5.54 -1.49 1.85
C TRP A 59 5.49 -2.90 2.45
N LYS A 60 6.20 -3.86 1.85
CA LYS A 60 6.30 -5.22 2.41
C LYS A 60 7.01 -5.22 3.76
N GLU A 61 8.07 -4.43 3.92
CA GLU A 61 8.82 -4.35 5.17
C GLU A 61 7.98 -3.76 6.30
N PHE A 62 7.17 -2.74 6.07
CA PHE A 62 6.28 -2.20 7.11
C PHE A 62 5.28 -3.23 7.64
N PHE A 63 4.69 -4.03 6.75
CA PHE A 63 3.75 -5.08 7.14
C PHE A 63 4.47 -6.21 7.90
N LYS A 64 5.65 -6.64 7.43
CA LYS A 64 6.46 -7.65 8.12
C LYS A 64 6.87 -7.18 9.51
N ASN A 65 7.35 -5.94 9.64
CA ASN A 65 7.77 -5.34 10.91
C ASN A 65 6.60 -5.16 11.89
N ALA A 66 5.36 -5.09 11.40
CA ALA A 66 4.16 -5.09 12.23
C ALA A 66 3.72 -6.50 12.67
N GLY A 67 4.27 -7.57 12.07
CA GLY A 67 3.98 -8.96 12.42
C GLY A 67 3.02 -9.69 11.48
N PHE A 68 2.71 -9.13 10.31
CA PHE A 68 1.90 -9.79 9.29
C PHE A 68 2.71 -10.80 8.46
N SER A 69 2.05 -11.88 8.02
CA SER A 69 2.46 -12.61 6.83
C SER A 69 2.03 -11.83 5.60
N VAL A 70 2.94 -11.58 4.66
CA VAL A 70 2.73 -10.58 3.60
C VAL A 70 2.68 -11.22 2.23
N GLN A 71 1.62 -10.93 1.49
CA GLN A 71 1.49 -11.20 0.07
C GLN A 71 1.28 -9.89 -0.69
N THR A 72 1.72 -9.84 -1.95
CA THR A 72 1.48 -8.68 -2.80
C THR A 72 0.96 -9.11 -4.15
N LYS A 73 -0.02 -8.38 -4.66
CA LYS A 73 -0.61 -8.59 -5.98
C LYS A 73 -0.67 -7.26 -6.71
N GLN A 74 -0.40 -7.28 -8.01
CA GLN A 74 -0.51 -6.10 -8.84
C GLN A 74 -1.71 -6.29 -9.77
N ILE A 75 -2.68 -5.38 -9.70
CA ILE A 75 -3.90 -5.42 -10.50
C ILE A 75 -3.81 -4.31 -11.54
N LYS A 76 -3.76 -4.70 -12.82
CA LYS A 76 -3.69 -3.78 -13.94
C LYS A 76 -5.06 -3.68 -14.60
N ASP A 77 -5.47 -2.48 -14.94
CA ASP A 77 -6.65 -2.26 -15.76
C ASP A 77 -6.20 -2.19 -17.22
N LEU A 78 -6.27 -3.33 -17.93
CA LEU A 78 -5.82 -3.45 -19.32
C LEU A 78 -6.68 -2.67 -20.32
N LYS A 79 -7.93 -2.33 -19.95
CA LYS A 79 -8.88 -1.61 -20.80
C LYS A 79 -9.02 -0.13 -20.42
N GLY A 80 -8.40 0.29 -19.33
CA GLY A 80 -8.46 1.65 -18.83
C GLY A 80 -7.81 2.66 -19.79
N ASN A 81 -8.32 3.89 -19.81
CA ASN A 81 -7.84 4.96 -20.68
C ASN A 81 -6.44 5.48 -20.27
N GLU A 82 -6.08 5.36 -18.99
CA GLU A 82 -4.81 5.86 -18.46
C GLU A 82 -3.67 4.85 -18.64
N LYS A 83 -2.55 5.31 -19.20
CA LYS A 83 -1.38 4.47 -19.50
C LYS A 83 -0.79 3.81 -18.24
N TRP A 84 -0.66 4.55 -17.15
CA TRP A 84 -0.11 4.03 -15.90
C TRP A 84 -0.98 2.93 -15.28
N LYS A 85 -2.32 2.98 -15.44
CA LYS A 85 -3.24 1.93 -14.97
C LYS A 85 -3.09 0.63 -15.76
N ARG A 86 -2.75 0.72 -17.05
CA ARG A 86 -2.46 -0.44 -17.91
C ARG A 86 -1.09 -1.06 -17.63
N GLU A 87 -0.06 -0.24 -17.43
CA GLU A 87 1.33 -0.72 -17.31
C GLU A 87 1.68 -1.15 -15.88
N MET A 88 1.27 -0.34 -14.91
CA MET A 88 1.62 -0.46 -13.50
C MET A 88 0.40 -0.88 -12.67
N GLY A 89 -0.73 -0.17 -12.79
CA GLY A 89 -1.95 -0.48 -12.04
C GLY A 89 -1.79 -0.33 -10.53
N THR A 90 -2.75 -0.90 -9.79
CA THR A 90 -2.81 -0.83 -8.32
C THR A 90 -1.96 -1.91 -7.68
N LEU A 91 -1.12 -1.52 -6.72
CA LEU A 91 -0.43 -2.45 -5.85
C LEU A 91 -1.32 -2.81 -4.67
N PHE A 92 -1.69 -4.08 -4.55
CA PHE A 92 -2.30 -4.64 -3.35
C PHE A 92 -1.24 -5.28 -2.46
N ILE A 93 -1.20 -4.86 -1.21
CA ILE A 93 -0.48 -5.51 -0.12
C ILE A 93 -1.53 -6.17 0.77
N ILE A 94 -1.39 -7.48 0.98
CA ILE A 94 -2.28 -8.30 1.78
C ILE A 94 -1.47 -8.78 2.99
N GLY A 95 -1.88 -8.34 4.17
CA GLY A 95 -1.30 -8.74 5.45
C GLY A 95 -2.21 -9.70 6.19
N THR A 96 -1.80 -10.95 6.36
CA THR A 96 -2.53 -11.93 7.17
C THR A 96 -1.93 -11.99 8.56
N LYS A 97 -2.75 -11.79 9.60
CA LYS A 97 -2.32 -11.97 10.99
C LYS A 97 -2.26 -13.47 11.28
N PRO A 98 -1.09 -14.03 11.66
CA PRO A 98 -0.98 -15.45 11.93
C PRO A 98 -2.00 -15.91 13.01
N LEU A 99 -2.58 -17.08 12.78
CA LEU A 99 -3.26 -17.84 13.84
C LEU A 99 -2.14 -18.23 14.82
N LYS A 100 -2.19 -17.77 16.06
CA LYS A 100 -1.24 -18.22 17.08
C LYS A 100 -1.38 -19.72 17.31
#